data_AF-D1YI01-F1
#
_entry.id   AF-D1YI01-F1
#
_cell.length_a   1.000
_cell.length_b   1.000
_cell.length_c   1.000
_cell.angle_alpha   90.00
_cell.angle_beta   90.00
_cell.angle_gamma   90.00
#
_symmetry.space_group_name_H-M   'P 1'
#
loop_
_entity.id
_entity.type
_entity.pdbx_description
1 polymer ?
#
loop_
_entity_poly.entity_id
_entity_poly.type
_entity_poly.pdbx_seq_one_letter_code
_entity_poly.pdbx_strand_id
1 'polypeptide(L)'
;MIEQNSADQALELLEKARGLVDQPEALTYNIAVCYYMQGDFAKSLALLNSIPDDEETMYQKSLIFMKLGQYQKALAYALTLKNQDERTLELIGDIWLSLGDLKAANQTYSKILEDQRNAKVNFLLGLTLFDTNPDEAENYFKLSKEQDPKYFAQAQKQYNAVAKLIRGKNGRN
;
A
#
# COMPACT_ATOMS: atom_id res chain seq x y z
N MET A 1 -17.67 1.52 1.06
CA MET A 1 -18.92 2.29 1.00
C MET A 1 -18.80 3.62 1.74
N ILE A 2 -18.33 3.65 3.00
CA ILE A 2 -18.13 4.91 3.73
C ILE A 2 -17.00 5.76 3.10
N GLU A 3 -15.82 5.18 2.84
CA GLU A 3 -14.69 5.92 2.27
C GLU A 3 -14.96 6.46 0.86
N GLN A 4 -15.66 5.70 0.02
CA GLN A 4 -16.07 6.15 -1.33
C GLN A 4 -17.04 7.34 -1.25
N ASN A 5 -18.05 7.24 -0.39
CA ASN A 5 -19.01 8.32 -0.20
C ASN A 5 -18.33 9.59 0.36
N SER A 6 -17.34 9.44 1.24
CA SER A 6 -16.56 10.57 1.74
C SER A 6 -15.65 11.18 0.66
N ALA A 7 -15.07 10.36 -0.22
CA ALA A 7 -14.26 10.84 -1.34
C ALA A 7 -15.10 11.62 -2.37
N ASP A 8 -16.33 11.18 -2.65
CA ASP A 8 -17.24 11.88 -3.55
C ASP A 8 -17.59 13.28 -3.03
N GLN A 9 -17.93 13.38 -1.74
CA GLN A 9 -18.23 14.65 -1.09
C GLN A 9 -17.01 15.58 -1.03
N ALA A 10 -15.84 15.03 -0.69
CA ALA A 10 -14.59 15.79 -0.68
C ALA A 10 -14.25 16.32 -2.08
N LEU A 11 -14.41 15.50 -3.11
CA LEU A 11 -14.17 15.89 -4.50
C LEU A 11 -15.10 17.04 -4.91
N GLU A 12 -16.40 16.95 -4.60
CA GLU A 12 -17.35 18.01 -4.92
C GLU A 12 -16.98 19.36 -4.27
N LEU A 13 -16.57 19.33 -2.99
CA LEU A 13 -16.14 20.53 -2.26
C LEU A 13 -14.85 21.12 -2.83
N LEU A 14 -13.86 20.28 -3.14
CA LEU A 14 -12.59 20.69 -3.72
C LEU A 14 -12.77 21.29 -5.12
N GLU A 15 -13.65 20.71 -5.94
CA GLU A 15 -13.99 21.20 -7.27
C GLU A 15 -14.67 22.57 -7.23
N LYS A 16 -15.61 22.77 -6.29
CA LYS A 16 -16.21 24.10 -6.05
C LYS A 16 -15.16 25.11 -5.57
N ALA A 17 -14.33 24.73 -4.61
CA ALA A 17 -13.28 25.59 -4.08
C ALA A 17 -12.27 25.99 -5.16
N ARG A 18 -11.94 25.08 -6.09
CA ARG A 18 -11.03 25.34 -7.21
C ARG A 18 -11.48 26.50 -8.10
N GLY A 19 -12.78 26.71 -8.27
CA GLY A 19 -13.32 27.86 -9.00
C GLY A 19 -13.30 29.19 -8.24
N LEU A 20 -12.94 29.17 -6.95
CA LEU A 20 -13.08 30.29 -6.01
C LEU A 20 -11.74 30.76 -5.41
N VAL A 21 -10.67 29.98 -5.52
CA VAL A 21 -9.36 30.28 -4.94
C VAL A 21 -8.43 30.94 -5.96
N ASP A 22 -7.51 31.79 -5.46
CA ASP A 22 -6.51 32.47 -6.30
C ASP A 22 -5.44 31.52 -6.85
N GLN A 23 -5.23 30.36 -6.20
CA GLN A 23 -4.25 29.33 -6.58
C GLN A 23 -4.93 27.95 -6.69
N PRO A 24 -5.72 27.72 -7.76
CA PRO A 24 -6.46 26.48 -7.95
C PRO A 24 -5.55 25.25 -8.05
N GLU A 25 -4.30 25.43 -8.48
CA GLU A 25 -3.32 24.36 -8.63
C GLU A 25 -2.97 23.71 -7.28
N ALA A 26 -3.03 24.47 -6.18
CA ALA A 26 -2.77 23.99 -4.83
C ALA A 26 -3.76 22.90 -4.38
N LEU A 27 -4.94 22.82 -5.00
CA LEU A 27 -5.94 21.79 -4.71
C LEU A 27 -5.76 20.51 -5.54
N THR A 28 -4.91 20.56 -6.57
CA THR A 28 -4.76 19.46 -7.56
C THR A 28 -4.35 18.15 -6.92
N TYR A 29 -3.42 18.19 -5.96
CA TYR A 29 -2.99 17.01 -5.21
C TYR A 29 -4.17 16.37 -4.45
N ASN A 30 -4.93 17.18 -3.69
CA ASN A 30 -6.07 16.69 -2.92
C ASN A 30 -7.18 16.10 -3.83
N ILE A 31 -7.43 16.72 -4.99
CA ILE A 31 -8.36 16.19 -5.99
C ILE A 31 -7.84 14.85 -6.54
N ALA A 32 -6.55 14.73 -6.81
CA ALA A 32 -5.95 13.49 -7.25
C ALA A 32 -6.08 12.37 -6.20
N VAL A 33 -5.91 12.68 -4.92
CA VAL A 33 -6.14 11.74 -3.81
C VAL A 33 -7.60 11.28 -3.77
N CYS A 34 -8.57 12.18 -3.99
CA CYS A 34 -9.98 11.80 -4.07
C CYS A 34 -10.25 10.82 -5.22
N TYR A 35 -9.70 11.08 -6.41
CA TYR A 35 -9.80 10.14 -7.53
C TYR A 35 -9.14 8.79 -7.23
N TYR A 36 -8.02 8.76 -6.50
CA TYR A 36 -7.41 7.51 -6.04
C TYR A 36 -8.34 6.74 -5.09
N MET A 37 -8.98 7.43 -4.13
CA MET A 37 -9.93 6.80 -3.19
C MET A 37 -11.18 6.25 -3.88
N GLN A 38 -11.61 6.89 -4.98
CA GLN A 38 -12.69 6.41 -5.85
C GLN A 38 -12.26 5.23 -6.74
N GLY A 39 -10.96 4.96 -6.86
CA GLY A 39 -10.40 3.95 -7.76
C GLY A 39 -10.21 4.44 -9.20
N ASP A 40 -10.42 5.73 -9.48
CA ASP A 40 -10.12 6.35 -10.78
C ASP A 40 -8.64 6.72 -10.87
N PHE A 41 -7.81 5.68 -10.92
CA PHE A 41 -6.35 5.78 -10.94
C PHE A 41 -5.83 6.54 -12.16
N ALA A 42 -6.54 6.50 -13.29
CA ALA A 42 -6.15 7.20 -14.51
C ALA A 42 -6.26 8.72 -14.34
N LYS A 43 -7.40 9.22 -13.83
CA LYS A 43 -7.56 10.66 -13.55
C LYS A 43 -6.64 11.13 -12.44
N SER A 44 -6.50 10.33 -11.39
CA SER A 44 -5.56 10.61 -10.29
C SER A 44 -4.14 10.82 -10.82
N LEU A 45 -3.63 9.88 -11.64
CA LEU A 45 -2.29 9.98 -12.19
C LEU A 45 -2.12 11.15 -13.17
N ALA A 46 -3.14 11.46 -13.98
CA ALA A 46 -3.10 12.61 -14.88
C ALA A 46 -2.91 13.94 -14.14
N LEU A 47 -3.63 14.12 -13.03
CA LEU A 47 -3.50 15.31 -12.17
C LEU A 47 -2.14 15.37 -11.45
N LEU A 48 -1.63 14.25 -10.96
CA LEU A 48 -0.31 14.20 -10.33
C LEU A 48 0.83 14.47 -11.34
N ASN A 49 0.61 14.23 -12.63
CA ASN A 49 1.58 14.55 -13.67
C ASN A 49 1.53 16.02 -14.11
N SER A 50 0.49 16.78 -13.72
CA SER A 50 0.38 18.21 -14.02
C SER A 50 0.95 19.11 -12.91
N ILE A 51 1.41 18.53 -11.79
CA ILE A 51 2.02 19.25 -10.68
C ILE A 51 3.48 18.83 -10.48
N PRO A 52 4.31 19.67 -9.82
CA PRO A 52 5.70 19.33 -9.53
C PRO A 52 5.85 18.02 -8.74
N ASP A 53 6.94 17.34 -9.03
CA ASP A 53 7.32 16.12 -8.34
C ASP A 53 7.95 16.45 -6.97
N ASP A 54 7.19 16.24 -5.91
CA ASP A 54 7.63 16.28 -4.51
C ASP A 54 7.47 14.91 -3.83
N GLU A 55 7.86 14.78 -2.55
CA GLU A 55 7.78 13.49 -1.84
C GLU A 55 6.35 12.96 -1.78
N GLU A 56 5.36 13.83 -1.60
CA GLU A 56 3.97 13.43 -1.46
C GLU A 56 3.39 12.95 -2.79
N THR A 57 3.68 13.68 -3.87
CA THR A 57 3.31 13.32 -5.24
C THR A 57 3.96 12.01 -5.67
N MET A 58 5.24 11.82 -5.37
CA MET A 58 5.98 10.57 -5.66
C MET A 58 5.37 9.39 -4.90
N TYR A 59 5.08 9.58 -3.62
CA TYR A 59 4.44 8.56 -2.78
C TYR A 59 3.07 8.18 -3.35
N GLN A 60 2.26 9.16 -3.72
CA GLN A 60 0.94 8.91 -4.30
C GLN A 60 1.00 8.23 -5.68
N LYS A 61 1.95 8.62 -6.54
CA LYS A 61 2.22 7.92 -7.81
C LYS A 61 2.59 6.46 -7.58
N SER A 62 3.45 6.18 -6.59
CA SER A 62 3.82 4.81 -6.21
C SER A 62 2.60 3.99 -5.79
N LEU A 63 1.73 4.53 -4.93
CA LEU A 63 0.48 3.87 -4.53
C LEU A 63 -0.42 3.55 -5.74
N ILE A 64 -0.55 4.48 -6.68
CA ILE A 64 -1.34 4.27 -7.89
C ILE A 64 -0.76 3.14 -8.74
N PHE A 65 0.55 3.14 -9.01
CA PHE A 65 1.18 2.08 -9.79
C PHE A 65 1.09 0.72 -9.10
N MET A 66 1.14 0.70 -7.76
CA MET A 66 0.91 -0.49 -6.96
C MET A 66 -0.51 -1.04 -7.17
N LYS A 67 -1.53 -0.18 -7.12
CA LYS A 67 -2.94 -0.58 -7.37
C LYS A 67 -3.18 -1.03 -8.80
N LEU A 68 -2.45 -0.48 -9.77
CA LEU A 68 -2.51 -0.87 -11.18
C LEU A 68 -1.73 -2.16 -11.49
N GLY A 69 -1.06 -2.78 -10.51
CA GLY A 69 -0.22 -3.96 -10.72
C GLY A 69 1.10 -3.69 -11.45
N GLN A 70 1.47 -2.43 -11.64
CA GLN A 70 2.71 -2.00 -12.30
C GLN A 70 3.84 -1.86 -11.28
N TYR A 71 4.17 -2.96 -10.61
CA TYR A 71 5.01 -2.98 -9.42
C TYR A 71 6.43 -2.44 -9.63
N GLN A 72 7.03 -2.64 -10.81
CA GLN A 72 8.36 -2.08 -11.11
C GLN A 72 8.32 -0.54 -11.16
N LYS A 73 7.25 0.05 -11.69
CA LYS A 73 7.08 1.50 -11.68
C LYS A 73 6.80 1.99 -10.26
N ALA A 74 5.92 1.30 -9.53
CA ALA A 74 5.65 1.61 -8.13
C ALA A 74 6.97 1.67 -7.32
N LEU A 75 7.82 0.66 -7.50
CA LEU A 75 9.13 0.61 -6.85
C LEU A 75 10.02 1.80 -7.26
N ALA A 76 10.09 2.12 -8.56
CA ALA A 76 10.88 3.24 -9.04
C ALA A 76 10.49 4.56 -8.36
N TYR A 77 9.18 4.83 -8.24
CA TYR A 77 8.66 6.00 -7.52
C TYR A 77 8.89 5.92 -6.01
N ALA A 78 8.73 4.75 -5.39
CA ALA A 78 8.94 4.58 -3.95
C ALA A 78 10.40 4.81 -3.54
N LEU A 79 11.36 4.41 -4.38
CA LEU A 79 12.79 4.54 -4.10
C LEU A 79 13.32 5.98 -4.27
N THR A 80 12.55 6.91 -4.86
CA THR A 80 12.94 8.33 -4.89
C THR A 80 12.60 9.07 -3.60
N LEU A 81 11.81 8.47 -2.71
CA LEU A 81 11.41 9.05 -1.43
C LEU A 81 12.62 9.12 -0.50
N LYS A 82 12.89 10.32 0.04
CA LYS A 82 14.04 10.55 0.92
C LYS A 82 13.69 10.19 2.35
N ASN A 83 12.49 10.53 2.79
CA ASN A 83 11.99 10.10 4.08
C ASN A 83 11.50 8.65 3.99
N GLN A 84 12.16 7.74 4.71
CA GLN A 84 11.76 6.33 4.83
C GLN A 84 11.16 6.09 6.22
N ASP A 85 10.02 6.73 6.46
CA ASP A 85 9.18 6.47 7.62
C ASP A 85 8.47 5.10 7.53
N GLU A 86 7.76 4.71 8.58
CA GLU A 86 7.07 3.43 8.67
C GLU A 86 6.09 3.20 7.53
N ARG A 87 5.40 4.26 7.10
CA ARG A 87 4.43 4.24 6.00
C ARG A 87 5.12 3.96 4.66
N THR A 88 6.24 4.63 4.41
CA THR A 88 7.02 4.49 3.18
C THR A 88 7.70 3.12 3.12
N LEU A 89 8.25 2.65 4.24
CA LEU A 89 8.82 1.32 4.35
C LEU A 89 7.78 0.22 4.18
N GLU A 90 6.57 0.39 4.73
CA GLU A 90 5.46 -0.53 4.50
C GLU A 90 5.12 -0.62 3.00
N LEU A 91 5.01 0.52 2.31
CA LEU A 91 4.75 0.57 0.88
C LEU A 91 5.85 -0.14 0.06
N ILE A 92 7.13 0.14 0.34
CA ILE A 92 8.25 -0.50 -0.38
C ILE A 92 8.24 -2.01 -0.12
N GLY A 93 7.99 -2.45 1.12
CA GLY A 93 7.87 -3.86 1.46
C GLY A 93 6.72 -4.55 0.71
N ASP A 94 5.55 -3.90 0.63
CA ASP A 94 4.38 -4.41 -0.09
C ASP A 94 4.69 -4.58 -1.59
N ILE A 95 5.41 -3.62 -2.17
CA ILE A 95 5.83 -3.67 -3.57
C ILE A 95 6.79 -4.84 -3.81
N TRP A 96 7.79 -5.04 -2.94
CA TRP A 96 8.70 -6.18 -3.03
C TRP A 96 7.97 -7.51 -2.92
N LEU A 97 7.03 -7.60 -1.99
CA LEU A 97 6.19 -8.78 -1.82
C LEU A 97 5.37 -9.07 -3.09
N SER A 98 4.83 -8.04 -3.73
CA SER A 98 4.08 -8.16 -4.99
C SER A 98 4.96 -8.51 -6.19
N LEU A 99 6.24 -8.15 -6.15
CA LEU A 99 7.26 -8.60 -7.10
C LEU A 99 7.74 -10.04 -6.83
N GLY A 100 7.31 -10.65 -5.71
CA GLY A 100 7.70 -12.00 -5.30
C GLY A 100 9.07 -12.07 -4.60
N ASP A 101 9.70 -10.92 -4.32
CA ASP A 101 10.98 -10.88 -3.59
C ASP A 101 10.71 -10.83 -2.07
N LEU A 102 10.48 -12.02 -1.49
CA LEU A 102 10.24 -12.17 -0.05
C LEU A 102 11.42 -11.68 0.79
N LYS A 103 12.65 -11.81 0.27
CA LYS A 103 13.85 -11.39 0.98
C LYS A 103 13.93 -9.87 1.08
N ALA A 104 13.74 -9.16 -0.04
CA ALA A 104 13.72 -7.70 -0.05
C ALA A 104 12.54 -7.13 0.74
N ALA A 105 11.37 -7.79 0.68
CA ALA A 105 10.21 -7.44 1.49
C ALA A 105 10.53 -7.56 3.00
N ASN A 106 11.05 -8.71 3.45
CA ASN A 106 11.45 -8.93 4.84
C ASN A 106 12.47 -7.88 5.33
N GLN A 107 13.51 -7.64 4.52
CA GLN A 107 14.55 -6.66 4.82
C GLN A 107 13.99 -5.24 4.94
N THR A 108 12.97 -4.91 4.15
CA THR A 108 12.34 -3.59 4.18
C THR A 108 11.43 -3.44 5.39
N TYR A 109 10.51 -4.38 5.64
CA TYR A 109 9.63 -4.33 6.81
C TYR A 109 10.42 -4.35 8.12
N SER A 110 11.53 -5.08 8.19
CA SER A 110 12.38 -5.15 9.38
C SER A 110 13.02 -3.81 9.76
N LYS A 111 13.09 -2.84 8.83
CA LYS A 111 13.56 -1.47 9.11
C LYS A 111 12.55 -0.64 9.90
N ILE A 112 11.27 -1.02 9.89
CA ILE A 112 10.24 -0.36 10.69
C ILE A 112 10.51 -0.70 12.15
N LEU A 113 10.59 0.33 13.00
CA LEU A 113 10.83 0.16 14.44
C LEU A 113 9.70 -0.67 15.07
N GLU A 114 10.05 -1.52 16.04
CA GLU A 114 9.10 -2.49 16.61
C GLU A 114 7.83 -1.85 17.18
N ASP A 115 7.95 -0.68 17.79
CA ASP A 115 6.85 0.11 18.36
C ASP A 115 5.99 0.83 17.30
N GLN A 116 6.49 0.95 16.07
CA GLN A 116 5.78 1.53 14.93
C GLN A 116 5.11 0.47 14.05
N ARG A 117 5.41 -0.83 14.26
CA ARG A 117 4.81 -1.91 13.48
C ARG A 117 3.34 -2.08 13.85
N ASN A 118 2.47 -1.95 12.86
CA ASN A 118 1.06 -2.29 12.98
C ASN A 118 0.82 -3.81 12.76
N ALA A 119 -0.42 -4.25 12.96
CA ALA A 119 -0.80 -5.65 12.80
C ALA A 119 -0.53 -6.17 11.38
N LYS A 120 -0.64 -5.31 10.36
CA LYS A 120 -0.34 -5.65 8.98
C LYS A 120 1.14 -5.95 8.78
N VAL A 121 2.03 -5.05 9.19
CA VAL A 121 3.48 -5.24 9.04
C VAL A 121 3.94 -6.50 9.76
N ASN A 122 3.47 -6.74 10.99
CA ASN A 122 3.78 -7.97 11.72
C ASN A 122 3.27 -9.21 10.97
N PHE A 123 2.06 -9.19 10.43
CA PHE A 123 1.57 -10.32 9.61
C PHE A 123 2.45 -10.57 8.39
N LEU A 124 2.87 -9.51 7.69
CA LEU A 124 3.67 -9.62 6.47
C LEU A 124 5.11 -10.06 6.76
N LEU A 125 5.70 -9.64 7.87
CA LEU A 125 6.96 -10.18 8.38
C LEU A 125 6.87 -11.68 8.61
N GLY A 126 5.82 -12.12 9.32
CA GLY A 126 5.55 -13.55 9.53
C GLY A 126 5.42 -14.31 8.21
N LEU A 127 4.68 -13.75 7.25
CA LEU A 127 4.53 -14.34 5.92
C LEU A 127 5.86 -14.47 5.16
N THR A 128 6.72 -13.45 5.24
CA THR A 128 8.02 -13.48 4.55
C THR A 128 9.02 -14.49 5.13
N LEU A 129 8.81 -14.90 6.38
CA LEU A 129 9.66 -15.86 7.10
C LEU A 129 9.05 -17.26 7.18
N PHE A 130 7.79 -17.44 6.81
CA PHE A 130 7.04 -18.67 7.05
C PHE A 130 7.75 -19.95 6.53
N ASP A 131 8.37 -19.86 5.36
CA ASP A 131 9.06 -21.00 4.74
C ASP A 131 10.53 -21.16 5.20
N THR A 132 11.16 -20.10 5.70
CA THR A 132 12.61 -20.07 5.99
C THR A 132 12.93 -20.10 7.49
N ASN A 133 12.08 -19.50 8.32
CA ASN A 133 12.18 -19.44 9.77
C ASN A 133 10.77 -19.48 10.41
N PRO A 134 10.15 -20.67 10.50
CA PRO A 134 8.76 -20.79 10.96
C PRO A 134 8.57 -20.38 12.43
N ASP A 135 9.59 -20.57 13.28
CA ASP A 135 9.52 -20.18 14.69
C ASP A 135 9.43 -18.66 14.85
N GLU A 136 10.23 -17.93 14.08
CA GLU A 136 10.18 -16.46 14.06
C GLU A 136 8.90 -15.96 13.39
N ALA A 137 8.44 -16.64 12.33
CA ALA A 137 7.18 -16.32 11.68
C ALA A 137 5.99 -16.40 12.66
N GLU A 138 5.94 -17.42 13.50
CA GLU A 138 4.88 -17.59 14.51
C GLU A 138 4.88 -16.45 15.54
N ASN A 139 6.06 -15.98 15.95
CA ASN A 139 6.16 -14.81 16.84
C ASN A 139 5.52 -13.56 16.21
N TYR A 140 5.81 -13.29 14.94
CA TYR A 140 5.21 -12.17 14.22
C TYR A 140 3.70 -12.32 14.01
N PHE A 141 3.22 -13.53 13.72
CA PHE A 141 1.78 -13.79 13.64
C PHE A 141 1.08 -13.58 14.98
N LYS A 142 1.70 -13.98 16.08
CA LYS A 142 1.20 -13.71 17.43
C LYS A 142 1.09 -12.21 17.69
N LEU A 143 2.14 -11.44 17.40
CA LEU A 143 2.13 -9.98 17.55
C LEU A 143 1.01 -9.32 16.74
N SER A 144 0.85 -9.72 15.47
CA SER A 144 -0.21 -9.24 14.60
C SER A 144 -1.59 -9.51 15.18
N LYS A 145 -1.82 -10.74 15.67
CA LYS A 145 -3.09 -11.16 16.28
C LYS A 145 -3.38 -10.44 17.59
N GLU A 146 -2.36 -10.17 18.41
CA GLU A 146 -2.51 -9.42 19.67
C GLU A 146 -2.88 -7.95 19.42
N GLN A 147 -2.29 -7.33 18.39
CA GLN A 147 -2.57 -5.93 18.01
C GLN A 147 -3.95 -5.76 17.36
N ASP A 148 -4.31 -6.63 16.41
CA ASP A 148 -5.62 -6.61 15.75
C ASP A 148 -6.07 -8.04 15.37
N PRO A 149 -6.84 -8.71 16.23
CA PRO A 149 -7.34 -10.05 15.97
C PRO A 149 -8.23 -10.16 14.72
N LYS A 150 -8.97 -9.08 14.39
CA LYS A 150 -9.91 -9.06 13.26
C LYS A 150 -9.13 -8.94 11.95
N TYR A 151 -8.16 -8.04 11.90
CA TYR A 151 -7.23 -7.95 10.78
C TYR A 151 -6.53 -9.29 10.55
N PHE A 152 -5.95 -9.89 11.59
CA PHE A 152 -5.23 -11.15 11.48
C PHE A 152 -6.10 -12.26 10.87
N ALA A 153 -7.33 -12.43 11.40
CA ALA A 153 -8.26 -13.43 10.89
C ALA A 153 -8.62 -13.20 9.40
N GLN A 154 -8.76 -11.94 8.99
CA GLN A 154 -9.02 -11.58 7.60
C GLN A 154 -7.81 -11.88 6.70
N ALA A 155 -6.61 -11.46 7.12
CA ALA A 155 -5.37 -11.67 6.38
C ALA A 155 -5.05 -13.15 6.21
N GLN A 156 -5.18 -13.94 7.28
CA GLN A 156 -4.97 -15.39 7.26
C GLN A 156 -5.96 -16.09 6.30
N LYS A 157 -7.22 -15.69 6.30
CA LYS A 157 -8.24 -16.23 5.37
C LYS A 157 -7.87 -15.94 3.91
N GLN A 158 -7.42 -14.72 3.62
CA GLN A 158 -7.01 -14.32 2.27
C GLN A 158 -5.79 -15.12 1.80
N TYR A 159 -4.76 -15.24 2.65
CA TYR A 159 -3.57 -16.02 2.33
C TYR A 159 -3.89 -17.49 2.04
N ASN A 160 -4.67 -18.13 2.90
CA ASN A 160 -5.06 -19.53 2.72
C ASN A 160 -5.85 -19.76 1.42
N ALA A 161 -6.69 -18.80 1.02
CA ALA A 161 -7.42 -18.86 -0.25
C ALA A 161 -6.45 -18.83 -1.45
N VAL A 162 -5.47 -17.93 -1.44
CA VAL A 162 -4.45 -17.82 -2.49
C VAL A 162 -3.58 -19.08 -2.56
N ALA A 163 -3.08 -19.56 -1.41
CA ALA A 163 -2.26 -20.76 -1.34
C ALA A 163 -2.98 -22.00 -1.89
N LYS A 164 -4.28 -22.15 -1.60
CA LYS A 164 -5.11 -23.25 -2.13
C LYS A 164 -5.29 -23.15 -3.64
N LEU A 165 -5.47 -21.94 -4.19
CA LEU A 165 -5.60 -21.73 -5.64
C LEU A 165 -4.31 -22.12 -6.39
N ILE A 166 -3.14 -21.80 -5.83
CA ILE A 166 -1.84 -22.15 -6.43
C ILE A 166 -1.65 -23.67 -6.40
N ARG A 167 -1.87 -24.33 -5.25
CA ARG A 167 -1.74 -25.79 -5.11
C ARG A 167 -2.75 -26.56 -5.99
N GLY A 168 -3.98 -26.06 -6.12
CA GLY A 168 -5.02 -26.67 -6.95
C GLY A 168 -4.77 -26.59 -8.46
N LYS A 169 -3.96 -25.62 -8.93
CA LYS A 169 -3.52 -25.54 -10.33
C LYS A 169 -2.38 -26.51 -10.65
N ASN A 170 -1.51 -26.79 -9.68
CA ASN A 170 -0.35 -27.68 -9.87
C ASN A 170 -0.68 -29.19 -9.74
N GLY A 171 -1.90 -29.54 -9.32
CA GLY A 171 -2.36 -30.93 -9.18
C GLY A 171 -3.15 -31.48 -10.38
N ARG A 172 -3.17 -30.77 -11.51
CA ARG A 172 -3.79 -31.21 -12.77
C ARG A 172 -2.72 -31.29 -13.86
N ASN A 173 -1.85 -32.29 -13.79
CA ASN A 173 -1.03 -32.78 -14.89
C ASN A 173 -0.97 -34.30 -14.78
#